data_AF-A0A2N2II49-F1
#
_entry.id   AF-A0A2N2II49-F1
#
_cell.length_a   1.000
_cell.length_b   1.000
_cell.length_c   1.000
_cell.angle_alpha   90.00
_cell.angle_beta   90.00
_cell.angle_gamma   90.00
#
_symmetry.space_group_name_H-M   'P 1'
#
loop_
_entity.id
_entity.type
_entity.pdbx_description
1 polymer ?
#
loop_
_entity_poly.entity_id
_entity_poly.type
_entity_poly.pdbx_seq_one_letter_code
_entity_poly.pdbx_strand_id
1 'polypeptide(L)'
;MPFFCGRSAYLILFSNVFPFLRTQDTGTRRLFPPAKNHRFFLNEDSMRIMIVGAGMVGYHLSEKLSVEGQEVVLIDQDESKLRRIERDLNILTVRGSGASARILEEAGIAKTDLFIAVTDSDEVNLIACIISKNYNVKTR
;
A
#
# COMPACT_ATOMS: atom_id res chain seq x y z
N MET A 1 48.10 -1.82 19.48
CA MET A 1 47.08 -0.95 18.84
C MET A 1 45.90 -1.83 18.42
N PRO A 2 44.65 -1.48 18.81
CA PRO A 2 43.46 -2.35 18.98
C PRO A 2 42.41 -2.15 17.84
N PHE A 3 41.31 -2.91 17.69
CA PHE A 3 39.99 -2.90 18.37
C PHE A 3 39.22 -4.23 18.02
N PHE A 4 38.81 -5.11 18.96
CA PHE A 4 37.59 -5.17 19.82
C PHE A 4 36.23 -5.17 19.05
N CYS A 5 35.16 -5.95 19.32
CA CYS A 5 34.67 -6.80 20.43
C CYS A 5 33.47 -7.64 19.87
N GLY A 6 33.33 -8.97 20.03
CA GLY A 6 32.63 -9.67 21.14
C GLY A 6 31.19 -10.10 20.76
N ARG A 7 30.90 -11.38 20.41
CA ARG A 7 30.40 -12.52 21.25
C ARG A 7 28.99 -12.26 21.83
N SER A 8 27.99 -13.16 21.89
CA SER A 8 27.89 -14.63 21.99
C SER A 8 26.40 -15.03 21.79
N ALA A 9 26.05 -15.95 20.88
CA ALA A 9 25.53 -17.31 21.15
C ALA A 9 24.91 -17.56 22.54
N TYR A 10 23.65 -18.02 22.60
CA TYR A 10 23.31 -19.37 23.10
C TYR A 10 21.84 -19.78 22.87
N LEU A 11 21.69 -21.08 22.66
CA LEU A 11 20.53 -21.90 22.36
C LEU A 11 19.79 -22.29 23.67
N ILE A 12 18.57 -22.85 23.53
CA ILE A 12 17.94 -23.91 24.36
C ILE A 12 16.67 -23.52 25.15
N LEU A 13 15.59 -24.19 24.72
CA LEU A 13 14.45 -24.76 25.46
C LEU A 13 14.40 -24.52 26.98
N PHE A 14 13.24 -24.13 27.52
CA PHE A 14 12.38 -25.02 28.31
C PHE A 14 11.18 -24.25 28.87
N SER A 15 10.06 -24.96 28.86
CA SER A 15 8.81 -24.77 29.57
C SER A 15 8.90 -24.34 31.05
N ASN A 16 7.81 -23.70 31.50
CA ASN A 16 7.26 -23.70 32.86
C ASN A 16 8.14 -23.17 34.00
N VAL A 17 7.97 -21.89 34.36
CA VAL A 17 7.92 -21.42 35.77
C VAL A 17 7.11 -20.10 35.86
N PHE A 18 5.80 -20.18 36.06
CA PHE A 18 5.02 -19.23 36.90
C PHE A 18 5.62 -19.25 38.33
N PRO A 19 5.47 -18.27 39.28
CA PRO A 19 4.28 -17.41 39.49
C PRO A 19 4.50 -16.03 40.20
N PHE A 20 3.38 -15.37 40.56
CA PHE A 20 3.09 -14.81 41.91
C PHE A 20 3.21 -13.28 42.18
N LEU A 21 2.04 -12.61 42.11
CA LEU A 21 1.39 -11.72 43.10
C LEU A 21 2.18 -10.63 43.87
N ARG A 22 1.74 -9.37 43.71
CA ARG A 22 1.28 -8.38 44.75
C ARG A 22 0.98 -7.05 44.01
N THR A 23 -0.03 -6.24 44.32
CA THR A 23 -0.89 -6.08 45.50
C THR A 23 -2.17 -5.37 45.06
N GLN A 24 -3.27 -5.68 45.75
CA GLN A 24 -4.58 -5.02 45.68
C GLN A 24 -4.46 -3.51 45.93
N ASP A 25 -5.14 -2.69 45.13
CA ASP A 25 -5.60 -1.39 45.60
C ASP A 25 -6.99 -1.04 45.03
N THR A 26 -7.69 -0.27 45.83
CA THR A 26 -9.13 -0.27 46.07
C THR A 26 -9.96 0.60 45.11
N GLY A 27 -11.25 0.25 44.94
CA GLY A 27 -12.33 1.23 44.71
C GLY A 27 -12.70 1.58 43.27
N THR A 28 -13.83 1.02 42.81
CA THR A 28 -14.72 1.54 41.74
C THR A 28 -14.08 1.96 40.41
N ARG A 29 -13.98 1.02 39.46
CA ARG A 29 -13.90 1.35 38.02
C ARG A 29 -14.91 0.56 37.22
N ARG A 30 -15.61 1.32 36.38
CA ARG A 30 -16.60 0.93 35.38
C ARG A 30 -16.27 -0.43 34.77
N LEU A 31 -17.29 -1.27 34.64
CA LEU A 31 -17.25 -2.48 33.83
C LEU A 31 -16.99 -2.06 32.38
N PHE A 32 -15.72 -1.95 31.98
CA PHE A 32 -15.37 -1.95 30.56
C PHE A 32 -15.66 -3.36 30.07
N PRO A 33 -16.51 -3.53 29.03
CA PRO A 33 -16.73 -4.85 28.47
C PRO A 33 -15.38 -5.40 27.95
N PRO A 34 -15.10 -6.69 28.17
CA PRO A 34 -13.81 -7.30 27.86
C PRO A 34 -13.53 -7.22 26.36
N ALA A 35 -12.28 -6.87 26.03
CA ALA A 35 -11.72 -6.92 24.69
C ALA A 35 -11.95 -8.31 24.09
N LYS A 36 -12.85 -8.39 23.11
CA LYS A 36 -13.10 -9.63 22.37
C LYS A 36 -12.09 -9.78 21.25
N ASN A 37 -11.17 -10.69 21.52
CA ASN A 37 -10.60 -11.68 20.60
C ASN A 37 -9.66 -11.17 19.51
N HIS A 38 -8.37 -11.21 19.86
CA HIS A 38 -7.27 -11.48 18.94
C HIS A 38 -7.51 -12.77 18.14
N ARG A 39 -7.73 -12.62 16.83
CA ARG A 39 -7.23 -13.47 15.74
C ARG A 39 -7.90 -13.04 14.44
N PHE A 40 -7.23 -12.21 13.64
CA PHE A 40 -7.10 -12.39 12.18
C PHE A 40 -5.80 -11.68 11.78
N PHE A 41 -5.12 -12.24 10.79
CA PHE A 41 -3.70 -12.11 10.48
C PHE A 41 -3.21 -10.66 10.31
N LEU A 42 -1.90 -10.46 10.46
CA LEU A 42 -1.19 -9.40 9.75
C LEU A 42 -1.51 -9.57 8.26
N ASN A 43 -2.54 -8.91 7.75
CA ASN A 43 -2.43 -8.47 6.38
C ASN A 43 -1.53 -7.24 6.46
N GLU A 44 -0.28 -7.39 6.01
CA GLU A 44 0.19 -6.33 5.12
C GLU A 44 -0.78 -6.37 3.93
N ASP A 45 -1.88 -5.64 4.03
CA ASP A 45 -2.78 -5.44 2.88
C ASP A 45 -1.93 -4.66 1.87
N SER A 46 -1.27 -5.38 0.96
CA SER A 46 -0.64 -4.78 -0.21
C SER A 46 -1.76 -4.09 -0.98
N MET A 47 -1.83 -2.76 -0.88
CA MET A 47 -2.86 -1.98 -1.55
C MET A 47 -2.52 -1.92 -3.02
N ARG A 48 -3.52 -2.15 -3.87
CA ARG A 48 -3.38 -1.98 -5.30
C ARG A 48 -3.76 -0.57 -5.67
N ILE A 49 -2.78 0.19 -6.17
CA ILE A 49 -2.91 1.61 -6.48
C ILE A 49 -2.84 1.79 -7.98
N MET A 50 -3.84 2.47 -8.55
CA MET A 50 -3.85 2.83 -9.95
C MET A 50 -3.62 4.32 -10.10
N ILE A 51 -2.63 4.67 -10.93
CA ILE A 51 -2.25 6.05 -11.21
C ILE A 51 -2.45 6.28 -12.71
N VAL A 52 -3.19 7.33 -13.05
CA VAL A 52 -3.35 7.81 -14.42
C VAL A 52 -2.50 9.06 -14.60
N GLY A 53 -1.54 8.99 -15.51
CA GLY A 53 -0.58 10.06 -15.81
C GLY A 53 0.83 9.71 -15.35
N ALA A 54 1.73 9.46 -16.30
CA ALA A 54 3.17 9.26 -16.10
C ALA A 54 3.96 10.59 -16.17
N GLY A 55 3.32 11.70 -15.79
CA GLY A 55 3.99 13.00 -15.63
C GLY A 55 4.95 13.00 -14.45
N MET A 56 5.52 14.17 -14.12
CA MET A 56 6.46 14.28 -12.99
C MET A 56 5.84 13.83 -11.66
N VAL A 57 4.59 14.24 -11.40
CA VAL A 57 3.89 13.88 -10.17
C VAL A 57 3.59 12.38 -10.12
N GLY A 58 3.04 11.81 -11.20
CA GLY A 58 2.73 10.39 -11.26
C GLY A 58 3.96 9.49 -11.18
N TYR A 59 5.08 9.92 -11.77
CA TYR A 59 6.36 9.22 -11.63
C TYR A 59 6.82 9.15 -10.17
N HIS A 60 6.93 10.29 -9.49
CA HIS A 60 7.40 10.32 -8.10
C HIS A 60 6.46 9.60 -7.14
N LEU A 61 5.15 9.67 -7.40
CA LEU A 61 4.18 8.93 -6.63
C LEU A 61 4.34 7.42 -6.82
N SER A 62 4.51 6.97 -8.07
CA SER A 62 4.74 5.56 -8.39
C SER A 62 6.04 5.05 -7.79
N GLU A 63 7.12 5.85 -7.84
CA GLU A 63 8.42 5.53 -7.27
C GLU A 63 8.32 5.32 -5.76
N LYS A 64 7.73 6.27 -5.05
CA LYS A 64 7.56 6.18 -3.60
C LYS A 64 6.73 4.95 -3.20
N LEU A 65 5.60 4.72 -3.86
CA LEU A 65 4.71 3.61 -3.55
C LEU A 65 5.32 2.25 -3.90
N SER A 66 6.10 2.18 -4.99
CA SER A 66 6.84 0.98 -5.37
C SER A 66 7.91 0.64 -4.32
N VAL A 67 8.62 1.64 -3.79
CA VAL A 67 9.59 1.46 -2.69
C VAL A 67 8.90 1.03 -1.38
N GLU A 68 7.67 1.48 -1.13
CA GLU A 68 6.83 1.05 0.00
C GLU A 68 6.24 -0.37 -0.20
N GLY A 69 6.58 -1.06 -1.29
CA GLY A 69 6.13 -2.43 -1.56
C GLY A 69 4.67 -2.56 -1.99
N GLN A 70 4.05 -1.46 -2.45
CA GLN A 70 2.68 -1.46 -2.94
C GLN A 70 2.59 -1.92 -4.40
N GLU A 71 1.47 -2.52 -4.79
CA GLU A 71 1.23 -2.89 -6.18
C GLU A 71 0.73 -1.65 -6.95
N VAL A 72 1.61 -1.06 -7.78
CA VAL A 72 1.29 0.14 -8.55
C VAL A 72 1.03 -0.21 -10.01
N VAL A 73 -0.07 0.31 -10.54
CA VAL A 73 -0.42 0.27 -11.96
C VAL A 73 -0.44 1.69 -12.51
N LEU A 74 0.43 1.99 -13.47
CA LEU A 74 0.57 3.30 -14.08
C LEU A 74 0.03 3.30 -15.52
N ILE A 75 -0.86 4.24 -15.82
CA ILE A 75 -1.50 4.38 -17.14
C ILE A 75 -1.08 5.70 -17.77
N ASP A 76 -0.58 5.66 -19.00
CA ASP A 76 -0.30 6.88 -19.79
C ASP A 76 -0.42 6.61 -21.30
N GLN A 77 -0.56 7.67 -22.10
CA GLN A 77 -0.62 7.56 -23.56
C GLN A 77 0.77 7.49 -24.19
N ASP A 78 1.77 8.10 -23.55
CA ASP A 78 3.16 8.19 -24.01
C ASP A 78 3.94 6.92 -23.66
N GLU A 79 4.12 6.07 -24.66
CA GLU A 79 4.87 4.82 -24.54
C GLU A 79 6.33 5.04 -24.16
N SER A 80 6.94 6.16 -24.54
CA SER A 80 8.36 6.45 -24.22
C SER A 80 8.53 6.68 -22.73
N LYS A 81 7.59 7.39 -22.11
CA LYS A 81 7.55 7.59 -20.65
C LYS A 81 7.33 6.27 -19.94
N LEU A 82 6.31 5.50 -20.33
CA LEU A 82 6.01 4.22 -19.69
C LEU A 82 7.21 3.26 -19.73
N ARG A 83 7.86 3.11 -20.89
CA ARG A 83 9.06 2.26 -21.04
C ARG A 83 10.22 2.70 -20.15
N ARG A 84 10.38 4.00 -19.91
CA ARG A 84 11.40 4.50 -18.99
C ARG A 84 11.06 4.11 -17.55
N ILE A 85 9.82 4.35 -17.15
CA ILE A 85 9.36 4.08 -15.78
C ILE A 85 9.38 2.57 -15.49
N GLU A 86 8.96 1.74 -16.43
CA GLU A 86 9.00 0.28 -16.31
C GLU A 86 10.44 -0.27 -16.16
N ARG A 87 11.45 0.44 -16.68
CA ARG A 87 12.87 0.08 -16.47
C ARG A 87 13.40 0.55 -15.12
N ASP A 88 12.95 1.73 -14.69
CA ASP A 88 13.46 2.39 -13.48
C ASP A 88 12.76 1.87 -12.21
N LEU A 89 11.49 1.46 -12.31
CA LEU A 89 10.63 1.07 -11.20
C LEU A 89 10.02 -0.33 -11.41
N ASN A 90 9.79 -1.07 -10.32
CA ASN A 90 9.09 -2.35 -10.35
C ASN A 90 7.57 -2.16 -10.25
N ILE A 91 6.95 -1.67 -11.34
CA ILE A 91 5.51 -1.39 -11.42
C ILE A 91 4.92 -1.94 -12.72
N LEU A 92 3.59 -2.10 -12.78
CA LEU A 92 2.89 -2.43 -14.01
C LEU A 92 2.59 -1.15 -14.80
N THR A 93 2.94 -1.11 -16.08
CA THR A 93 2.59 0.02 -16.97
C THR A 93 1.57 -0.41 -18.02
N VAL A 94 0.60 0.44 -18.31
CA VAL A 94 -0.44 0.20 -19.32
C VAL A 94 -0.53 1.41 -20.24
N ARG A 95 -0.39 1.16 -21.55
CA ARG A 95 -0.53 2.21 -22.56
C ARG A 95 -2.00 2.47 -22.86
N GLY A 96 -2.45 3.70 -22.66
CA GLY A 96 -3.78 4.12 -23.07
C GLY A 96 -4.23 5.43 -22.43
N SER A 97 -5.44 5.86 -22.76
CA SER A 97 -6.05 7.05 -22.16
C SER A 97 -6.80 6.69 -20.89
N GLY A 98 -6.57 7.41 -19.80
CA GLY A 98 -7.36 7.26 -18.57
C GLY A 98 -8.83 7.66 -18.70
N ALA A 99 -9.20 8.33 -19.79
CA ALA A 99 -10.60 8.62 -20.13
C ALA A 99 -11.32 7.42 -20.78
N SER A 100 -10.62 6.31 -21.07
CA SER A 100 -11.20 5.12 -21.68
C SER A 100 -11.51 4.06 -20.63
N ALA A 101 -12.79 3.78 -20.42
CA ALA A 101 -13.24 2.75 -19.48
C ALA A 101 -12.63 1.36 -19.79
N ARG A 102 -12.53 1.02 -21.09
CA ARG A 102 -11.92 -0.24 -21.53
C ARG A 102 -10.45 -0.36 -21.10
N ILE A 103 -9.67 0.73 -21.18
CA ILE A 103 -8.27 0.71 -20.75
C ILE A 103 -8.17 0.55 -19.23
N LEU A 104 -9.05 1.22 -18.47
CA LEU A 104 -9.09 1.08 -17.01
C LEU A 104 -9.49 -0.35 -16.59
N GLU A 105 -10.41 -0.98 -17.31
CA GLU A 105 -10.78 -2.39 -17.12
C GLU A 105 -9.62 -3.34 -17.43
N GLU A 106 -8.93 -3.14 -18.56
CA GLU A 106 -7.74 -3.92 -18.94
C GLU A 106 -6.61 -3.75 -17.91
N ALA A 107 -6.46 -2.57 -17.31
CA ALA A 107 -5.54 -2.30 -16.20
C ALA A 107 -6.01 -2.90 -14.85
N GLY A 108 -7.25 -3.39 -14.79
CA GLY A 108 -7.81 -4.11 -13.65
C GLY A 108 -8.43 -3.21 -12.58
N ILE A 109 -9.09 -2.11 -12.95
CA ILE A 109 -9.70 -1.16 -11.99
C ILE A 109 -10.64 -1.77 -10.96
N ALA A 110 -11.28 -2.90 -11.29
CA ALA A 110 -12.15 -3.63 -10.37
C ALA A 110 -11.43 -4.16 -9.11
N LYS A 111 -10.10 -4.29 -9.12
CA LYS A 111 -9.28 -4.77 -7.99
C LYS A 111 -8.46 -3.67 -7.33
N THR A 112 -8.68 -2.41 -7.72
CA THR A 112 -7.88 -1.29 -7.24
C THR A 112 -8.51 -0.71 -5.97
N ASP A 113 -7.70 -0.49 -4.94
CA ASP A 113 -8.15 0.10 -3.67
C ASP A 113 -8.14 1.63 -3.74
N LEU A 114 -7.15 2.18 -4.43
CA LEU A 114 -6.91 3.61 -4.56
C LEU A 114 -6.67 4.00 -6.02
N PHE A 115 -7.45 4.96 -6.49
CA PHE A 115 -7.33 5.53 -7.83
C PHE A 115 -6.89 6.98 -7.75
N ILE A 116 -5.88 7.35 -8.54
CA ILE A 116 -5.27 8.68 -8.55
C ILE A 116 -5.11 9.14 -9.99
N ALA A 117 -5.69 10.28 -10.35
CA ALA A 117 -5.54 10.87 -11.68
C ALA A 117 -4.71 12.16 -11.60
N VAL A 118 -3.51 12.13 -12.17
CA VAL A 118 -2.49 13.19 -12.11
C VAL A 118 -1.93 13.48 -13.50
N THR A 119 -2.81 13.64 -14.47
CA THR A 119 -2.46 14.08 -15.83
C THR A 119 -2.49 15.61 -15.95
N ASP A 120 -1.88 16.15 -17.01
CA ASP A 120 -1.92 17.59 -17.33
C ASP A 120 -3.29 18.06 -17.86
N SER A 121 -4.23 17.12 -18.09
CA SER A 121 -5.57 17.43 -18.60
C SER A 121 -6.61 17.22 -17.50
N ASP A 122 -7.17 18.33 -17.02
CA ASP A 122 -8.27 18.32 -16.05
C ASP A 122 -9.49 17.53 -16.57
N GLU A 123 -9.76 17.60 -17.88
CA GLU A 123 -10.83 16.84 -18.52
C GLU A 123 -10.62 15.33 -18.39
N VAL A 124 -9.40 14.85 -18.66
CA VAL A 124 -9.04 13.43 -18.50
C VAL A 124 -9.14 13.02 -17.03
N ASN A 125 -8.63 13.85 -16.11
CA ASN A 125 -8.68 13.56 -14.68
C ASN A 125 -10.13 13.45 -14.18
N LEU A 126 -11.01 14.36 -14.60
CA LEU A 126 -12.42 14.35 -14.24
C LEU A 126 -13.13 13.11 -14.78
N ILE A 127 -12.96 12.79 -16.07
CA ILE A 127 -13.58 11.62 -16.70
C ILE A 127 -13.08 10.33 -16.05
N ALA A 128 -11.77 10.20 -15.84
CA ALA A 128 -11.16 9.05 -15.19
C ALA A 128 -11.73 8.82 -13.78
N CYS A 129 -11.88 9.88 -12.98
CA CYS A 129 -12.50 9.83 -11.65
C CYS A 129 -14.00 9.50 -11.67
N ILE A 130 -14.74 9.91 -12.71
CA ILE A 130 -16.15 9.53 -12.88
C ILE A 130 -16.25 8.04 -13.20
N ILE A 131 -15.40 7.53 -14.10
CA ILE A 131 -15.39 6.12 -14.47
C ILE A 131 -15.01 5.26 -13.25
N SER A 132 -13.98 5.64 -12.50
CA SER A 132 -13.51 4.87 -11.34
C SER A 132 -14.53 4.76 -10.21
N LYS A 133 -15.40 5.76 -10.04
CA LYS A 133 -16.53 5.69 -9.09
C LYS A 133 -17.51 4.58 -9.41
N ASN A 134 -17.70 4.23 -10.68
CA ASN A 134 -18.56 3.11 -11.09
C ASN A 134 -17.98 1.75 -10.66
N TYR A 135 -16.69 1.70 -10.35
CA TYR A 135 -15.97 0.51 -9.88
C TYR A 135 -15.80 0.47 -8.35
N ASN A 136 -16.49 1.34 -7.60
CA ASN A 136 -16.42 1.41 -6.14
C ASN A 136 -15.00 1.67 -5.57
N VAL A 137 -14.09 2.21 -6.38
CA VAL A 137 -12.71 2.51 -5.96
C VAL A 137 -12.67 3.83 -5.20
N LYS A 138 -11.82 3.93 -4.17
CA LYS A 138 -11.60 5.21 -3.48
C LYS A 138 -10.77 6.12 -4.38
N THR A 139 -11.32 7.29 -4.70
CA THR A 139 -10.63 8.33 -5.46
C THR A 139 -10.00 9.35 -4.50
N ARG A 140 -8.76 9.77 -4.75
CA ARG A 140 -8.06 10.82 -4.00
C ARG A 140 -7.55 11.92 -4.93
#